data_AF-A0A1Y4IZ92-F1
#
_entry.id   AF-A0A1Y4IZ92-F1
#
_cell.length_a   1.000
_cell.length_b   1.000
_cell.length_c   1.000
_cell.angle_alpha   90.00
_cell.angle_beta   90.00
_cell.angle_gamma   90.00
#
_symmetry.space_group_name_H-M   'P 1'
#
loop_
_entity.id
_entity.type
_entity.pdbx_description
1 polymer ?
#
loop_
_entity_poly.entity_id
_entity_poly.type
_entity_poly.pdbx_seq_one_letter_code
_entity_poly.pdbx_strand_id
1 'polypeptide(L)'
;MKYLSVLIAPLCAALLFSACSAPGQTPVTVSDPVSASSSSAPDPVSAALDACDYAYHDYTEEFVAEHPDPVQLNNGLEGVPDYYKIYVQPDEACMEVQQAVNTAAHWMEAASGIPLGEYQFTTYAFRRTDYQNGERTIWSVDCWQAPDGTDEGSFHFIALLDAINGQLLSLNVKPPLNSGLYASDSSDSMELFQVMLPALFEEMGLPTVEAVKPAGDSGGGFLPVQISTASGDYRAAYMVSENTAQLTFLALDGAFLL
;
A
#
# COMPACT_ATOMS: atom_id res chain seq x y z
N MET A 1 -23.26 48.84 39.26
CA MET A 1 -22.92 48.21 40.56
C MET A 1 -21.61 47.45 40.41
N LYS A 2 -20.59 47.88 41.16
CA LYS A 2 -19.40 47.17 41.71
C LYS A 2 -18.50 46.35 40.73
N TYR A 3 -17.28 46.80 40.41
CA TYR A 3 -15.98 46.62 41.12
C TYR A 3 -15.57 45.13 41.18
N LEU A 4 -14.36 44.61 40.90
CA LEU A 4 -12.95 45.05 40.99
C LEU A 4 -12.11 43.91 40.28
N SER A 5 -11.17 44.17 39.36
CA SER A 5 -9.69 44.08 39.49
C SER A 5 -9.03 43.02 40.42
N VAL A 6 -7.79 42.64 40.01
CA VAL A 6 -6.67 41.96 40.73
C VAL A 6 -6.52 40.45 40.40
N LEU A 7 -5.57 40.02 39.55
CA LEU A 7 -4.12 39.73 39.76
C LEU A 7 -3.82 38.59 40.75
N ILE A 8 -2.77 37.81 40.43
CA ILE A 8 -1.84 37.02 41.29
C ILE A 8 -1.74 35.52 40.90
N ALA A 9 -0.55 35.15 40.40
CA ALA A 9 0.00 33.79 40.31
C ALA A 9 0.65 33.38 41.65
N PRO A 10 1.53 32.37 41.68
CA PRO A 10 1.36 30.92 41.83
C PRO A 10 1.52 30.45 43.31
N LEU A 11 1.25 29.19 43.64
CA LEU A 11 1.70 28.61 44.91
C LEU A 11 2.08 27.13 44.82
N CYS A 12 3.32 26.86 45.20
CA CYS A 12 3.90 25.57 45.50
C CYS A 12 3.20 24.90 46.69
N ALA A 13 3.09 23.57 46.69
CA ALA A 13 3.12 22.80 47.93
C ALA A 13 3.66 21.39 47.64
N ALA A 14 4.91 21.18 48.06
CA ALA A 14 5.51 19.88 48.23
C ALA A 14 4.83 19.15 49.40
N LEU A 15 4.57 17.85 49.22
CA LEU A 15 4.39 16.91 50.32
C LEU A 15 5.48 15.83 50.21
N LEU A 16 6.46 15.97 51.09
CA LEU A 16 7.48 14.98 51.43
C LEU A 16 6.97 14.07 52.55
N PHE A 17 7.78 13.04 52.85
CA PHE A 17 7.71 11.97 53.86
C PHE A 17 7.18 10.66 53.28
N SER A 18 7.95 9.57 53.23
CA SER A 18 8.84 9.07 54.29
C SER A 18 10.08 8.34 53.75
N ALA A 19 11.15 8.42 54.53
CA ALA A 19 12.47 7.86 54.29
C ALA A 19 12.55 6.35 54.54
N CYS A 20 13.51 5.68 53.90
CA CYS A 20 14.28 4.59 54.52
C CYS A 20 15.68 4.54 53.89
N SER A 21 16.68 4.73 54.74
CA SER A 21 18.10 4.81 54.45
C SER A 21 18.73 3.46 54.07
N ALA A 22 19.70 3.47 53.15
CA ALA A 22 20.87 2.60 53.19
C ALA A 22 22.09 3.36 52.60
N PRO A 23 23.29 3.30 53.23
CA PRO A 23 24.45 4.11 52.84
C PRO A 23 25.42 3.33 51.95
N GLY A 24 26.04 4.00 50.97
CA GLY A 24 27.24 3.44 50.33
C GLY A 24 27.55 3.95 48.92
N GLN A 25 28.49 4.88 48.86
CA GLN A 25 29.34 5.25 47.73
C GLN A 25 28.79 6.14 46.60
N THR A 26 29.57 7.19 46.38
CA THR A 26 29.50 8.24 45.35
C THR A 26 29.37 7.69 43.92
N PRO A 27 28.43 8.20 43.10
CA PRO A 27 28.46 7.94 41.67
C PRO A 27 29.54 8.82 41.03
N VAL A 28 30.53 8.18 40.42
CA VAL A 28 31.43 8.81 39.46
C VAL A 28 30.58 9.28 38.28
N THR A 29 30.66 10.57 37.97
CA THR A 29 30.10 11.15 36.75
C THR A 29 30.73 10.48 35.53
N VAL A 30 29.98 9.62 34.85
CA VAL A 30 30.25 9.21 33.47
C VAL A 30 29.27 9.97 32.60
N SER A 31 29.75 11.09 32.05
CA SER A 31 29.12 11.76 30.94
C SER A 31 29.54 11.02 29.67
N ASP A 32 28.64 10.23 29.10
CA ASP A 32 28.68 9.92 27.67
C ASP A 32 27.38 10.47 27.05
N PRO A 33 27.45 11.47 26.16
CA PRO A 33 26.37 11.67 25.23
C PRO A 33 26.37 10.46 24.30
N VAL A 34 25.35 9.62 24.38
CA VAL A 34 25.06 8.67 23.31
C VAL A 34 24.80 9.52 22.09
N SER A 35 25.83 9.69 21.26
CA SER A 35 25.70 10.17 19.90
C SER A 35 24.73 9.22 19.22
N ALA A 36 23.47 9.62 19.15
CA ALA A 36 22.54 9.11 18.16
C ALA A 36 23.14 9.47 16.81
N SER A 37 23.97 8.57 16.28
CA SER A 37 24.35 8.56 14.88
C SER A 37 23.06 8.27 14.13
N SER A 38 22.33 9.32 13.77
CA SER A 38 21.31 9.26 12.73
C SER A 38 22.05 8.96 11.44
N SER A 39 22.34 7.69 11.21
CA SER A 39 22.72 7.22 9.89
C SER A 39 21.53 7.49 9.00
N SER A 40 21.64 8.51 8.15
CA SER A 40 20.77 8.74 6.99
C SER A 40 21.05 7.68 5.90
N ALA A 41 21.26 6.44 6.32
CA ALA A 41 21.26 5.33 5.39
C ALA A 41 19.79 5.19 4.96
N PRO A 42 19.50 5.18 3.65
CA PRO A 42 18.17 4.81 3.18
C PRO A 42 17.79 3.48 3.83
N ASP A 43 16.51 3.31 4.15
CA ASP A 43 16.00 2.00 4.52
C ASP A 43 16.48 0.99 3.45
N PRO A 44 17.09 -0.15 3.84
CA PRO A 44 17.57 -1.15 2.88
C PRO A 44 16.54 -1.53 1.81
N VAL A 45 15.24 -1.43 2.10
CA VAL A 45 14.17 -1.62 1.11
C VAL A 45 14.14 -0.48 0.09
N SER A 46 14.22 0.78 0.54
CA SER A 46 14.33 1.94 -0.35
C SER A 46 15.59 1.88 -1.21
N ALA A 47 16.73 1.50 -0.62
CA ALA A 47 17.99 1.35 -1.38
C ALA A 47 17.94 0.21 -2.41
N ALA A 48 17.18 -0.85 -2.16
CA ALA A 48 16.99 -1.95 -3.11
C ALA A 48 16.03 -1.57 -4.24
N LEU A 49 14.97 -0.81 -3.94
CA LEU A 49 14.05 -0.27 -4.95
C LEU A 49 14.73 0.78 -5.83
N ASP A 50 15.63 1.59 -5.28
CA ASP A 50 16.44 2.56 -6.04
C ASP A 50 17.48 1.89 -6.97
N ALA A 51 17.72 0.57 -6.82
CA ALA A 51 18.72 -0.16 -7.60
C ALA A 51 18.15 -0.85 -8.86
N CYS A 52 16.83 -0.97 -8.97
CA CYS A 52 16.19 -1.61 -10.13
C CYS A 52 15.74 -0.55 -11.14
N ASP A 53 16.42 -0.36 -12.26
CA ASP A 53 15.97 0.56 -13.31
C ASP A 53 15.04 -0.16 -14.30
N TYR A 54 13.78 -0.39 -13.92
CA TYR A 54 12.79 -0.96 -14.84
C TYR A 54 12.46 0.04 -15.95
N ALA A 55 12.40 -0.46 -17.19
CA ALA A 55 12.02 0.35 -18.34
C ALA A 55 10.54 0.71 -18.26
N TYR A 56 10.20 1.99 -18.51
CA TYR A 56 8.82 2.44 -18.56
C TYR A 56 8.57 3.45 -19.68
N HIS A 57 7.30 3.65 -19.99
CA HIS A 57 6.80 4.80 -20.74
C HIS A 57 5.76 5.52 -19.88
N ASP A 58 6.00 6.81 -19.63
CA ASP A 58 5.08 7.68 -18.91
C ASP A 58 4.13 8.37 -19.90
N TYR A 59 2.84 8.05 -19.82
CA TYR A 59 1.78 8.61 -20.65
C TYR A 59 1.04 9.77 -19.96
N THR A 60 1.56 10.32 -18.86
CA THR A 60 0.83 11.34 -18.08
C THR A 60 0.53 12.58 -18.92
N GLU A 61 1.49 13.09 -19.68
CA GLU A 61 1.29 14.27 -20.54
C GLU A 61 0.25 13.99 -21.64
N GLU A 62 0.37 12.84 -22.30
CA GLU A 62 -0.52 12.39 -23.36
C GLU A 62 -1.96 12.26 -22.84
N PHE A 63 -2.16 11.58 -21.72
CA PHE A 63 -3.50 11.37 -21.16
C PHE A 63 -4.12 12.65 -20.62
N VAL A 64 -3.34 13.57 -20.07
CA VAL A 64 -3.85 14.91 -19.70
C VAL A 64 -4.32 15.68 -20.93
N ALA A 65 -3.59 15.58 -22.05
CA ALA A 65 -3.94 16.26 -23.29
C ALA A 65 -5.16 15.61 -24.01
N GLU A 66 -5.24 14.29 -24.01
CA GLU A 66 -6.32 13.53 -24.67
C GLU A 66 -7.62 13.52 -23.85
N HIS A 67 -7.53 13.65 -22.53
CA HIS A 67 -8.65 13.60 -21.60
C HIS A 67 -8.68 14.82 -20.67
N PRO A 68 -8.94 16.03 -21.20
CA PRO A 68 -8.97 17.26 -20.41
C PRO A 68 -10.16 17.32 -19.44
N ASP A 69 -11.20 16.51 -19.69
CA ASP A 69 -12.40 16.41 -18.86
C ASP A 69 -12.39 15.12 -18.02
N PRO A 70 -13.01 15.11 -16.83
CA PRO A 70 -13.17 13.89 -16.03
C PRO A 70 -13.81 12.73 -16.79
N VAL A 71 -13.17 11.56 -16.75
CA VAL A 71 -13.68 10.34 -17.38
C VAL A 71 -14.50 9.54 -16.37
N GLN A 72 -15.79 9.37 -16.63
CA GLN A 72 -16.66 8.53 -15.80
C GLN A 72 -16.33 7.05 -16.02
N LEU A 73 -16.12 6.32 -14.94
CA LEU A 73 -15.85 4.88 -14.94
C LEU A 73 -16.85 4.16 -14.04
N ASN A 74 -17.34 3.03 -14.53
CA ASN A 74 -18.25 2.18 -13.78
C ASN A 74 -17.49 1.46 -12.66
N ASN A 75 -18.00 1.53 -11.43
CA ASN A 75 -17.37 0.89 -10.28
C ASN A 75 -17.54 -0.65 -10.28
N GLY A 76 -18.44 -1.19 -11.09
CA GLY A 76 -18.71 -2.63 -11.23
C GLY A 76 -19.38 -3.24 -9.99
N LEU A 77 -19.72 -2.42 -8.99
CA LEU A 77 -20.32 -2.83 -7.74
C LEU A 77 -21.78 -2.37 -7.69
N GLU A 78 -22.70 -3.31 -7.54
CA GLU A 78 -24.14 -3.03 -7.48
C GLU A 78 -24.44 -2.11 -6.28
N GLY A 79 -25.14 -1.00 -6.55
CA GLY A 79 -25.52 -0.01 -5.53
C GLY A 79 -24.43 1.00 -5.17
N VAL A 80 -23.22 0.89 -5.72
CA VAL A 80 -22.13 1.86 -5.54
C VAL A 80 -22.12 2.83 -6.73
N PRO A 81 -22.03 4.15 -6.50
CA PRO A 81 -21.96 5.10 -7.60
C PRO A 81 -20.69 4.90 -8.44
N ASP A 82 -20.81 5.22 -9.72
CA ASP A 82 -19.65 5.40 -10.61
C ASP A 82 -18.70 6.45 -10.03
N TYR A 83 -17.43 6.36 -10.43
CA TYR A 83 -16.42 7.34 -10.05
C TYR A 83 -15.87 8.03 -11.29
N TYR A 84 -15.24 9.19 -11.10
CA TYR A 84 -14.54 9.89 -12.16
C TYR A 84 -13.04 9.78 -11.97
N LYS A 85 -12.35 9.53 -13.08
CA LYS A 85 -10.90 9.60 -13.21
C LYS A 85 -10.54 10.93 -13.86
N ILE A 86 -9.67 11.69 -13.20
CA ILE A 86 -9.17 12.98 -13.69
C ILE A 86 -7.68 12.82 -13.89
N TYR A 87 -7.20 12.83 -15.13
CA TYR A 87 -5.77 12.77 -15.42
C TYR A 87 -5.11 14.08 -15.02
N VAL A 88 -3.99 14.00 -14.31
CA VAL A 88 -3.30 15.16 -13.77
C VAL A 88 -1.81 15.00 -13.87
N GLN A 89 -1.11 16.13 -14.00
CA GLN A 89 0.34 16.15 -13.76
C GLN A 89 0.61 15.97 -12.27
N PRO A 90 1.54 15.08 -11.87
CA PRO A 90 2.00 14.99 -10.49
C PRO A 90 2.64 16.32 -10.07
N ASP A 91 2.48 16.69 -8.79
CA ASP A 91 3.14 17.86 -8.23
C ASP A 91 4.50 17.49 -7.61
N GLU A 92 5.25 18.49 -7.15
CA GLU A 92 6.58 18.30 -6.55
C GLU A 92 6.56 17.47 -5.24
N ALA A 93 5.39 17.27 -4.62
CA ALA A 93 5.27 16.43 -3.43
C ALA A 93 5.08 14.95 -3.77
N CYS A 94 4.78 14.64 -5.04
CA CYS A 94 4.65 13.27 -5.51
C CYS A 94 6.04 12.64 -5.70
N MET A 95 6.10 11.32 -5.47
CA MET A 95 7.27 10.52 -5.80
C MET A 95 7.52 10.49 -7.30
N GLU A 96 8.79 10.36 -7.64
CA GLU A 96 9.27 10.26 -9.01
C GLU A 96 8.74 8.99 -9.69
N VAL A 97 8.56 9.07 -11.01
CA VAL A 97 7.98 7.98 -11.81
C VAL A 97 8.78 6.68 -11.67
N GLN A 98 10.11 6.75 -11.71
CA GLN A 98 10.96 5.57 -11.56
C GLN A 98 10.74 4.88 -10.20
N GLN A 99 10.60 5.65 -9.12
CA GLN A 99 10.35 5.10 -7.79
C GLN A 99 8.99 4.39 -7.73
N ALA A 100 7.96 4.98 -8.34
CA ALA A 100 6.64 4.36 -8.44
C ALA A 100 6.68 3.05 -9.23
N VAL A 101 7.36 3.04 -10.39
CA VAL A 101 7.52 1.85 -11.24
C VAL A 101 8.28 0.75 -10.51
N ASN A 102 9.38 1.06 -9.83
CA ASN A 102 10.19 0.07 -9.11
C ASN A 102 9.41 -0.56 -7.96
N THR A 103 8.67 0.26 -7.22
CA THR A 103 7.79 -0.19 -6.13
C THR A 103 6.70 -1.11 -6.64
N ALA A 104 6.01 -0.71 -7.73
CA ALA A 104 4.98 -1.51 -8.35
C ALA A 104 5.50 -2.82 -8.94
N ALA A 105 6.63 -2.78 -9.65
CA ALA A 105 7.29 -3.96 -10.22
C ALA A 105 7.63 -4.97 -9.12
N HIS A 106 8.21 -4.53 -8.01
CA HIS A 106 8.51 -5.38 -6.87
C HIS A 106 7.27 -6.11 -6.32
N TRP A 107 6.15 -5.39 -6.16
CA TRP A 107 4.88 -6.02 -5.75
C TRP A 107 4.36 -7.03 -6.76
N MET A 108 4.43 -6.71 -8.05
CA MET A 108 3.99 -7.60 -9.11
C MET A 108 4.86 -8.85 -9.20
N GLU A 109 6.19 -8.72 -9.08
CA GLU A 109 7.12 -9.85 -9.06
C GLU A 109 6.89 -10.74 -7.83
N ALA A 110 6.71 -10.17 -6.63
CA ALA A 110 6.40 -10.95 -5.43
C ALA A 110 5.07 -11.71 -5.56
N ALA A 111 4.02 -11.03 -6.03
CA ALA A 111 2.69 -11.61 -6.20
C ALA A 111 2.61 -12.64 -7.34
N SER A 112 3.34 -12.41 -8.43
CA SER A 112 3.30 -13.27 -9.62
C SER A 112 4.38 -14.34 -9.62
N GLY A 113 5.54 -14.12 -9.02
CA GLY A 113 6.74 -14.95 -9.13
C GLY A 113 7.45 -14.82 -10.48
N ILE A 114 7.04 -13.88 -11.33
CA ILE A 114 7.61 -13.65 -12.66
C ILE A 114 8.63 -12.51 -12.55
N PRO A 115 9.88 -12.70 -13.00
CA PRO A 115 10.83 -11.60 -13.10
C PRO A 115 10.41 -10.65 -14.24
N LEU A 116 10.28 -9.37 -13.95
CA LEU A 116 9.75 -8.36 -14.86
C LEU A 116 10.83 -7.46 -15.48
N GLY A 117 12.11 -7.71 -15.21
CA GLY A 117 13.23 -6.86 -15.66
C GLY A 117 13.40 -6.71 -17.17
N GLU A 118 12.81 -7.59 -17.98
CA GLU A 118 12.85 -7.52 -19.45
C GLU A 118 11.63 -6.81 -20.06
N TYR A 119 10.62 -6.49 -19.25
CA TYR A 119 9.35 -5.93 -19.71
C TYR A 119 9.33 -4.42 -19.54
N GLN A 120 8.64 -3.75 -20.47
CA GLN A 120 8.39 -2.31 -20.36
C GLN A 120 7.05 -2.05 -19.67
N PHE A 121 7.09 -1.20 -18.65
CA PHE A 121 5.90 -0.73 -17.93
C PHE A 121 5.27 0.49 -18.63
N THR A 122 3.96 0.63 -18.45
CA THR A 122 3.21 1.84 -18.78
C THR A 122 2.79 2.50 -17.48
N THR A 123 2.94 3.82 -17.37
CA THR A 123 2.53 4.55 -16.17
C THR A 123 1.88 5.87 -16.52
N TYR A 124 0.99 6.33 -15.63
CA TYR A 124 0.36 7.65 -15.71
C TYR A 124 -0.23 8.05 -14.35
N ALA A 125 -0.34 9.36 -14.10
CA ALA A 125 -0.95 9.91 -12.89
C ALA A 125 -2.42 10.33 -13.09
N PHE A 126 -3.24 10.14 -12.06
CA PHE A 126 -4.63 10.56 -12.04
C PHE A 126 -5.18 10.78 -10.63
N ARG A 127 -6.36 11.36 -10.52
CA ARG A 127 -7.17 11.46 -9.31
C ARG A 127 -8.48 10.72 -9.47
N ARG A 128 -9.04 10.26 -8.35
CA ARG A 128 -10.32 9.57 -8.30
C ARG A 128 -11.27 10.24 -7.31
N THR A 129 -12.53 10.41 -7.72
CA THR A 129 -13.56 11.08 -6.90
C THR A 129 -14.10 10.22 -5.76
N ASP A 130 -13.88 8.91 -5.81
CA ASP A 130 -14.33 7.97 -4.79
C ASP A 130 -13.30 7.74 -3.68
N TYR A 131 -12.19 8.50 -3.63
CA TYR A 131 -11.24 8.45 -2.51
C TYR A 131 -11.70 9.29 -1.31
N GLN A 132 -11.59 8.71 -0.11
CA GLN A 132 -11.78 9.45 1.14
C GLN A 132 -10.72 10.57 1.23
N ASN A 133 -11.17 11.79 1.56
CA ASN A 133 -10.40 13.05 1.58
C ASN A 133 -10.28 13.81 0.24
N GLY A 134 -11.00 13.41 -0.81
CA GLY A 134 -11.31 14.29 -1.93
C GLY A 134 -10.15 14.61 -2.88
N GLU A 135 -9.64 13.56 -3.54
CA GLU A 135 -8.63 13.58 -4.62
C GLU A 135 -7.17 13.41 -4.17
N ARG A 136 -6.75 12.18 -3.87
CA ARG A 136 -5.32 11.83 -3.87
C ARG A 136 -4.83 11.70 -5.31
N THR A 137 -3.61 12.16 -5.58
CA THR A 137 -2.89 11.81 -6.82
C THR A 137 -2.42 10.36 -6.71
N ILE A 138 -2.69 9.58 -7.73
CA ILE A 138 -2.45 8.14 -7.81
C ILE A 138 -1.56 7.88 -9.01
N TRP A 139 -0.52 7.08 -8.82
CA TRP A 139 0.21 6.45 -9.92
C TRP A 139 -0.49 5.16 -10.32
N SER A 140 -0.83 5.03 -11.61
CA SER A 140 -1.06 3.72 -12.23
C SER A 140 0.26 3.21 -12.77
N VAL A 141 0.59 1.96 -12.49
CA VAL A 141 1.68 1.26 -13.14
C VAL A 141 1.13 -0.04 -13.69
N ASP A 142 1.32 -0.24 -14.99
CA ASP A 142 0.75 -1.33 -15.76
C ASP A 142 1.84 -2.12 -16.49
N CYS A 143 1.74 -3.44 -16.48
CA CYS A 143 2.54 -4.34 -17.32
C CYS A 143 1.60 -5.23 -18.15
N TRP A 144 1.60 -5.01 -19.46
CA TRP A 144 0.75 -5.71 -20.44
C TRP A 144 1.51 -6.71 -21.30
N GLN A 145 2.84 -6.66 -21.28
CA GLN A 145 3.67 -7.53 -22.10
C GLN A 145 3.71 -8.91 -21.46
N ALA A 146 3.05 -9.87 -22.10
CA ALA A 146 3.03 -11.24 -21.65
C ALA A 146 4.36 -11.94 -22.00
N PRO A 147 4.85 -12.87 -21.16
CA PRO A 147 5.94 -13.76 -21.55
C PRO A 147 5.60 -14.54 -22.83
N ASP A 148 6.60 -14.81 -23.66
CA ASP A 148 6.44 -15.58 -24.90
C ASP A 148 5.65 -16.88 -24.67
N GLY A 149 4.58 -17.07 -25.44
CA GLY A 149 3.72 -18.26 -25.36
C GLY A 149 2.55 -18.16 -24.38
N THR A 150 2.36 -17.01 -23.73
CA THR A 150 1.16 -16.68 -22.94
C THR A 150 0.14 -15.95 -23.83
N ASP A 151 -1.15 -16.23 -23.68
CA ASP A 151 -2.18 -15.45 -24.37
C ASP A 151 -2.18 -14.01 -23.81
N GLU A 152 -1.86 -13.01 -24.64
CA GLU A 152 -1.82 -11.59 -24.26
C GLU A 152 -3.12 -11.12 -23.62
N GLY A 153 -4.27 -11.71 -23.99
CA GLY A 153 -5.56 -11.38 -23.36
C GLY A 153 -5.70 -11.84 -21.91
N SER A 154 -4.79 -12.69 -21.43
CA SER A 154 -4.81 -13.27 -20.08
C SER A 154 -3.74 -12.69 -19.14
N PHE A 155 -2.80 -11.91 -19.67
CA PHE A 155 -1.72 -11.29 -18.92
C PHE A 155 -1.96 -9.80 -18.74
N HIS A 156 -2.20 -9.38 -17.50
CA HIS A 156 -2.26 -7.95 -17.17
C HIS A 156 -1.98 -7.76 -15.69
N PHE A 157 -0.89 -7.05 -15.40
CA PHE A 157 -0.56 -6.60 -14.05
C PHE A 157 -0.81 -5.10 -13.95
N ILE A 158 -1.54 -4.68 -12.91
CA ILE A 158 -1.76 -3.27 -12.60
C ILE A 158 -1.64 -3.05 -11.10
N ALA A 159 -0.84 -2.04 -10.74
CA ALA A 159 -0.72 -1.54 -9.39
C ALA A 159 -1.14 -0.07 -9.35
N LEU A 160 -1.94 0.28 -8.35
CA LEU A 160 -2.31 1.64 -8.01
C LEU A 160 -1.67 1.98 -6.67
N LEU A 161 -0.92 3.07 -6.62
CA LEU A 161 -0.27 3.55 -5.40
C LEU A 161 -0.49 5.03 -5.19
N ASP A 162 -0.52 5.43 -3.92
CA ASP A 162 -0.58 6.82 -3.51
C ASP A 162 0.71 7.53 -3.94
N ALA A 163 0.57 8.56 -4.76
CA ALA A 163 1.73 9.22 -5.35
C ALA A 163 2.57 9.99 -4.33
N ILE A 164 2.08 10.27 -3.11
CA ILE A 164 2.84 11.03 -2.11
C ILE A 164 3.65 10.08 -1.22
N ASN A 165 3.03 9.00 -0.75
CA ASN A 165 3.63 8.14 0.27
C ASN A 165 3.94 6.71 -0.19
N GLY A 166 3.62 6.35 -1.44
CA GLY A 166 3.89 5.02 -1.99
C GLY A 166 3.02 3.91 -1.43
N GLN A 167 1.95 4.23 -0.70
CA GLN A 167 1.03 3.23 -0.17
C GLN A 167 0.37 2.44 -1.30
N LEU A 168 0.38 1.11 -1.20
CA LEU A 168 -0.39 0.25 -2.09
C LEU A 168 -1.89 0.49 -1.89
N LEU A 169 -2.59 0.88 -2.96
CA LEU A 169 -4.04 1.13 -2.94
C LEU A 169 -4.81 -0.01 -3.62
N SER A 170 -4.27 -0.51 -4.74
CA SER A 170 -4.81 -1.69 -5.42
C SER A 170 -3.72 -2.42 -6.17
N LEU A 171 -3.81 -3.75 -6.21
CA LEU A 171 -2.98 -4.61 -7.06
C LEU A 171 -3.88 -5.62 -7.74
N ASN A 172 -3.64 -5.88 -9.02
CA ASN A 172 -4.28 -6.94 -9.78
C ASN A 172 -3.22 -7.64 -10.63
N VAL A 173 -3.12 -8.96 -10.46
CA VAL A 173 -2.09 -9.79 -11.10
C VAL A 173 -2.77 -10.98 -11.76
N LYS A 174 -2.57 -11.11 -13.08
CA LYS A 174 -3.08 -12.20 -13.93
C LYS A 174 -2.00 -12.68 -14.91
N PRO A 175 -1.56 -13.95 -14.88
CA PRO A 175 -1.80 -14.96 -13.84
C PRO A 175 -0.86 -14.76 -12.61
N PRO A 176 -1.31 -15.07 -11.39
CA PRO A 176 -0.42 -15.20 -10.23
C PRO A 176 0.24 -16.60 -10.23
N LEU A 177 1.56 -16.71 -10.45
CA LEU A 177 2.26 -18.01 -10.45
C LEU A 177 2.87 -18.39 -9.09
N ASN A 178 3.08 -17.42 -8.18
CA ASN A 178 3.81 -17.68 -6.92
C ASN A 178 2.98 -18.37 -5.83
N SER A 179 1.72 -18.71 -6.08
CA SER A 179 0.84 -19.05 -4.97
C SER A 179 0.92 -20.54 -4.55
N GLY A 180 1.35 -21.46 -5.42
CA GLY A 180 1.11 -22.89 -5.15
C GLY A 180 -0.38 -23.21 -4.93
N LEU A 181 -1.28 -22.24 -5.13
CA LEU A 181 -2.72 -22.35 -5.05
C LEU A 181 -3.21 -22.86 -6.41
N TYR A 182 -2.86 -24.10 -6.73
CA TYR A 182 -3.38 -24.75 -7.92
C TYR A 182 -4.87 -25.04 -7.73
N ALA A 183 -5.61 -24.80 -8.82
CA ALA A 183 -7.03 -25.10 -8.98
C ALA A 183 -7.41 -26.46 -8.38
N SER A 184 -8.01 -26.46 -7.21
CA SER A 184 -8.95 -27.52 -6.84
C SER A 184 -9.95 -26.94 -5.86
N ASP A 185 -11.23 -27.06 -6.20
CA ASP A 185 -12.42 -26.48 -5.57
C ASP A 185 -12.64 -26.90 -4.11
N SER A 186 -11.68 -26.62 -3.23
CA SER A 186 -11.68 -27.05 -1.85
C SER A 186 -11.53 -25.85 -0.91
N SER A 187 -12.15 -25.98 0.25
CA SER A 187 -11.84 -25.21 1.47
C SER A 187 -10.34 -25.01 1.68
N ASP A 188 -9.54 -25.98 1.25
CA ASP A 188 -8.09 -26.03 1.43
C ASP A 188 -7.40 -24.92 0.62
N SER A 189 -7.95 -24.50 -0.53
CA SER A 189 -7.42 -23.37 -1.31
C SER A 189 -7.57 -22.03 -0.57
N MET A 190 -8.68 -21.83 0.13
CA MET A 190 -8.92 -20.64 0.95
C MET A 190 -8.03 -20.64 2.19
N GLU A 191 -7.88 -21.79 2.86
CA GLU A 191 -6.98 -21.92 4.02
C GLU A 191 -5.52 -21.68 3.63
N LEU A 192 -5.06 -22.27 2.51
CA LEU A 192 -3.71 -22.03 1.98
C LEU A 192 -3.50 -20.55 1.62
N PHE A 193 -4.50 -19.92 0.98
CA PHE A 193 -4.44 -18.49 0.67
C PHE A 193 -4.32 -17.64 1.93
N GLN A 194 -5.08 -17.94 2.99
CA GLN A 194 -4.96 -17.23 4.26
C GLN A 194 -3.58 -17.39 4.91
N VAL A 195 -3.01 -18.59 4.84
CA VAL A 195 -1.71 -18.92 5.45
C VAL A 195 -0.54 -18.21 4.75
N MET A 196 -0.61 -17.98 3.44
CA MET A 196 0.48 -17.35 2.70
C MET A 196 0.54 -15.82 2.84
N LEU A 197 -0.57 -15.16 3.18
CA LEU A 197 -0.68 -13.70 3.13
C LEU A 197 0.35 -12.97 4.00
N PRO A 198 0.70 -13.43 5.23
CA PRO A 198 1.76 -12.80 6.00
C PRO A 198 3.12 -12.80 5.29
N ALA A 199 3.50 -13.93 4.69
CA ALA A 199 4.77 -14.06 3.97
C ALA A 199 4.77 -13.22 2.68
N LEU A 200 3.65 -13.20 1.96
CA LEU A 200 3.51 -12.38 0.76
C LEU A 200 3.57 -10.88 1.10
N PHE A 201 2.92 -10.43 2.18
CA PHE A 201 3.01 -9.04 2.62
C PHE A 201 4.45 -8.67 3.00
N GLU A 202 5.16 -9.56 3.69
CA GLU A 202 6.58 -9.36 4.02
C GLU A 202 7.44 -9.26 2.74
N GLU A 203 7.24 -10.17 1.79
CA GLU A 203 7.97 -10.19 0.52
C GLU A 203 7.71 -8.94 -0.32
N MET A 204 6.49 -8.39 -0.27
CA MET A 204 6.11 -7.15 -0.94
C MET A 204 6.55 -5.87 -0.19
N GLY A 205 7.15 -6.00 1.00
CA GLY A 205 7.49 -4.85 1.85
C GLY A 205 6.25 -4.11 2.39
N LEU A 206 5.11 -4.79 2.52
CA LEU A 206 3.87 -4.25 3.05
C LEU A 206 3.81 -4.34 4.58
N PRO A 207 2.90 -3.58 5.23
CA PRO A 207 2.72 -3.60 6.68
C PRO A 207 2.43 -5.00 7.24
N THR A 208 2.97 -5.32 8.42
CA THR A 208 2.82 -6.64 9.04
C THR A 208 1.35 -7.03 9.21
N VAL A 209 1.01 -8.24 8.79
CA VAL A 209 -0.32 -8.83 8.95
C VAL A 209 -0.56 -9.22 10.41
N GLU A 210 -1.59 -8.64 11.02
CA GLU A 210 -2.02 -8.93 12.40
C GLU A 210 -3.15 -9.97 12.44
N ALA A 211 -4.04 -9.95 11.45
CA ALA A 211 -5.14 -10.91 11.34
C ALA A 211 -5.58 -11.10 9.88
N VAL A 212 -6.05 -12.31 9.56
CA VAL A 212 -6.73 -12.63 8.30
C VAL A 212 -8.07 -13.26 8.65
N LYS A 213 -9.16 -12.81 8.02
CA LYS A 213 -10.51 -13.33 8.23
C LYS A 213 -11.25 -13.45 6.89
N PRO A 214 -12.13 -14.45 6.70
CA PRO A 214 -13.02 -14.47 5.55
C PRO A 214 -13.89 -13.21 5.49
N ALA A 215 -14.03 -12.60 4.32
CA ALA A 215 -15.01 -11.54 4.10
C ALA A 215 -16.37 -12.19 3.77
N GLY A 216 -17.44 -11.78 4.45
CA GLY A 216 -18.72 -12.49 4.50
C GLY A 216 -19.49 -12.64 3.18
N ASP A 217 -19.06 -11.97 2.10
CA ASP A 217 -19.76 -11.96 0.81
C ASP A 217 -18.93 -12.67 -0.27
N SER A 218 -19.24 -13.95 -0.52
CA SER A 218 -18.66 -14.73 -1.63
C SER A 218 -19.62 -14.75 -2.81
N GLY A 219 -19.65 -13.66 -3.57
CA GLY A 219 -20.27 -13.62 -4.89
C GLY A 219 -19.24 -13.93 -5.99
N GLY A 220 -19.49 -14.92 -6.84
CA GLY A 220 -18.79 -15.05 -8.13
C GLY A 220 -17.45 -15.80 -8.16
N GLY A 221 -17.20 -16.76 -7.25
CA GLY A 221 -15.97 -17.59 -7.30
C GLY A 221 -14.71 -16.92 -6.77
N PHE A 222 -14.82 -15.68 -6.28
CA PHE A 222 -13.79 -15.03 -5.48
C PHE A 222 -13.87 -15.54 -4.04
N LEU A 223 -12.70 -15.83 -3.48
CA LEU A 223 -12.52 -16.17 -2.08
C LEU A 223 -11.94 -14.93 -1.36
N PRO A 224 -12.79 -13.93 -0.99
CA PRO A 224 -12.29 -12.70 -0.41
C PRO A 224 -11.94 -12.91 1.07
N VAL A 225 -10.82 -12.30 1.48
CA VAL A 225 -10.40 -12.21 2.87
C VAL A 225 -10.14 -10.76 3.22
N GLN A 226 -10.42 -10.42 4.47
CA GLN A 226 -10.02 -9.16 5.09
C GLN A 226 -8.72 -9.40 5.86
N ILE A 227 -7.76 -8.52 5.64
CA ILE A 227 -6.42 -8.53 6.23
C ILE A 227 -6.33 -7.27 7.08
N SER A 228 -5.99 -7.42 8.36
CA SER A 228 -5.75 -6.28 9.25
C SER A 228 -4.27 -6.10 9.49
N THR A 229 -3.82 -4.85 9.43
CA THR A 229 -2.46 -4.42 9.74
C THR A 229 -2.49 -3.22 10.67
N ALA A 230 -1.36 -2.89 11.31
CA ALA A 230 -1.25 -1.70 12.16
C ALA A 230 -1.52 -0.37 11.42
N SER A 231 -1.34 -0.35 10.10
CA SER A 231 -1.53 0.83 9.23
C SER A 231 -2.85 0.85 8.47
N GLY A 232 -3.66 -0.20 8.63
CA GLY A 232 -5.00 -0.27 8.07
C GLY A 232 -5.36 -1.63 7.48
N ASP A 233 -6.63 -1.77 7.12
CA ASP A 233 -7.20 -2.97 6.57
C ASP A 233 -7.06 -3.05 5.04
N TYR A 234 -6.91 -4.27 4.53
CA TYR A 234 -6.93 -4.63 3.12
C TYR A 234 -7.98 -5.71 2.87
N ARG A 235 -8.52 -5.75 1.66
CA ARG A 235 -9.24 -6.88 1.11
C ARG A 235 -8.37 -7.53 0.05
N ALA A 236 -8.18 -8.83 0.17
CA ALA A 236 -7.52 -9.63 -0.86
C ALA A 236 -8.51 -10.67 -1.39
N ALA A 237 -8.44 -10.96 -2.67
CA ALA A 237 -9.19 -12.07 -3.24
C ALA A 237 -8.31 -12.86 -4.19
N TYR A 238 -8.45 -14.18 -4.10
CA TYR A 238 -7.86 -15.12 -5.03
C TYR A 238 -8.99 -15.81 -5.79
N MET A 239 -8.84 -15.91 -7.11
CA MET A 239 -9.78 -16.61 -7.98
C MET A 239 -9.01 -17.51 -8.94
N VAL A 240 -9.49 -18.73 -9.10
CA VAL A 240 -9.04 -19.65 -10.13
C VAL A 240 -10.26 -20.19 -10.86
N SER A 241 -10.18 -20.17 -12.18
CA SER A 241 -11.16 -20.75 -13.11
C SER A 241 -10.40 -21.53 -14.18
N GLU A 242 -11.11 -22.28 -15.02
CA GLU A 242 -10.51 -23.05 -16.12
C GLU A 242 -9.61 -22.20 -17.04
N ASN A 243 -9.90 -20.89 -17.17
CA ASN A 243 -9.23 -19.99 -18.12
C ASN A 243 -8.50 -18.81 -17.46
N THR A 244 -8.59 -18.64 -16.13
CA THR A 244 -8.05 -17.44 -15.47
C THR A 244 -7.70 -17.73 -14.03
N ALA A 245 -6.49 -17.36 -13.63
CA ALA A 245 -6.10 -17.20 -12.25
C ALA A 245 -5.84 -15.70 -11.99
N GLN A 246 -6.30 -15.19 -10.85
CA GLN A 246 -6.20 -13.77 -10.52
C GLN A 246 -5.98 -13.59 -9.02
N LEU A 247 -5.04 -12.71 -8.67
CA LEU A 247 -4.88 -12.18 -7.32
C LEU A 247 -5.21 -10.69 -7.33
N THR A 248 -6.05 -10.26 -6.39
CA THR A 248 -6.34 -8.85 -6.17
C THR A 248 -6.07 -8.44 -4.73
N PHE A 249 -5.55 -7.22 -4.57
CA PHE A 249 -5.50 -6.50 -3.31
C PHE A 249 -6.19 -5.15 -3.45
N LEU A 250 -6.82 -4.72 -2.37
CA LEU A 250 -7.50 -3.45 -2.23
C LEU A 250 -7.28 -2.93 -0.80
N ALA A 251 -6.70 -1.74 -0.65
CA ALA A 251 -6.71 -1.07 0.65
C ALA A 251 -8.17 -0.68 0.99
N LEU A 252 -8.60 -0.94 2.23
CA LEU A 252 -9.94 -0.57 2.72
C LEU A 252 -9.90 0.75 3.48
N ASP A 253 -8.81 0.99 4.21
CA ASP A 253 -8.66 2.22 4.96
C ASP A 253 -8.20 3.37 4.06
N GLY A 254 -9.10 4.33 3.86
CA GLY A 254 -8.82 5.59 3.18
C GLY A 254 -8.71 5.53 1.66
N ALA A 255 -8.95 4.38 1.02
CA ALA A 255 -8.81 4.24 -0.43
C ALA A 255 -10.13 4.41 -1.20
N PHE A 256 -11.27 3.91 -0.70
CA PHE A 256 -12.53 3.99 -1.44
C PHE A 256 -13.71 4.31 -0.51
N LEU A 257 -14.60 5.19 -0.97
CA LEU A 257 -15.93 5.38 -0.41
C LEU A 257 -16.74 4.12 -0.72
N LEU A 258 -16.79 3.20 0.25
CA LEU A 258 -17.68 2.04 0.24
C LEU A 258 -19.13 2.47 0.48
#